data_AF-A0A7C5NXR7-F1
#
_entry.id   AF-A0A7C5NXR7-F1
#
_cell.length_a   1.000
_cell.length_b   1.000
_cell.length_c   1.000
_cell.angle_alpha   90.00
_cell.angle_beta   90.00
_cell.angle_gamma   90.00
#
_symmetry.space_group_name_H-M   'P 1'
#
loop_
_entity.id
_entity.type
_entity.pdbx_description
1 polymer ?
#
loop_
_entity_poly.entity_id
_entity_poly.type
_entity_poly.pdbx_seq_one_letter_code
_entity_poly.pdbx_strand_id
1 'polypeptide(L)'
;MSDLIDPRVAAEIKDEVRAFYDAVGWREVSEGLYQNARFEDLRPVSREYIHRCHMRVRDHLPGEGRFLLDAGSGPIQYPEYLTYSEGHTYRVCLDISMRALVEARQRLGDHGLYVVGDIAHLPFKDDCMQGVVSLHTVHHLPPEEHRRAFEEFYRVVHRVQRHHSLHAVVLEWQMSDISHDIQA
;
A
#
# COMPACT_ATOMS: atom_id res chain seq x y z
N MET A 1 -22.52 18.11 -14.49
CA MET A 1 -21.48 18.59 -15.40
C MET A 1 -20.17 18.51 -14.63
N SER A 2 -19.37 17.48 -14.92
CA SER A 2 -17.99 17.20 -14.48
C SER A 2 -17.48 17.89 -13.20
N ASP A 3 -17.72 17.28 -12.04
CA ASP A 3 -16.98 17.51 -10.79
C ASP A 3 -15.62 16.78 -10.83
N LEU A 4 -14.84 16.99 -11.90
CA LEU A 4 -13.46 16.50 -11.98
C LEU A 4 -12.56 17.63 -11.50
N ILE A 5 -11.78 17.36 -10.46
CA ILE A 5 -10.75 18.28 -9.95
C ILE A 5 -9.77 18.62 -11.09
N ASP A 6 -9.29 19.87 -11.11
CA ASP A 6 -8.29 20.34 -12.06
C ASP A 6 -7.05 19.43 -12.01
N PRO A 7 -6.55 18.90 -13.14
CA PRO A 7 -5.36 18.04 -13.17
C PRO A 7 -4.13 18.63 -12.46
N ARG A 8 -4.03 19.96 -12.37
CA ARG A 8 -2.98 20.65 -11.62
C ARG A 8 -3.14 20.47 -10.11
N VAL A 9 -4.36 20.57 -9.60
CA VAL A 9 -4.68 20.35 -8.19
C VAL A 9 -4.45 18.88 -7.81
N ALA A 10 -4.81 17.95 -8.68
CA ALA A 10 -4.51 16.52 -8.48
C ALA A 10 -3.00 16.24 -8.39
N ALA A 11 -2.20 16.90 -9.24
CA ALA A 11 -0.74 16.80 -9.19
C ALA A 11 -0.16 17.42 -7.90
N GLU A 12 -0.68 18.57 -7.47
CA GLU A 12 -0.30 19.23 -6.21
C GLU A 12 -0.55 18.31 -5.00
N ILE A 13 -1.73 17.69 -4.90
CA ILE A 13 -2.05 16.73 -3.83
C ILE A 13 -1.05 15.58 -3.79
N LYS A 14 -0.70 15.01 -4.95
CA LYS A 14 0.28 13.91 -5.03
C LYS A 14 1.68 14.35 -4.64
N ASP A 15 2.09 15.54 -5.04
CA ASP A 15 3.39 16.10 -4.68
C ASP A 15 3.46 16.39 -3.17
N GLU A 16 2.38 16.86 -2.55
CA GLU A 16 2.28 17.02 -1.09
C GLU A 16 2.37 15.68 -0.36
N VAL A 17 1.65 14.65 -0.81
CA VAL A 17 1.73 13.29 -0.24
C VAL A 17 3.15 12.74 -0.38
N ARG A 18 3.77 12.86 -1.56
CA ARG A 18 5.16 12.45 -1.79
C ARG A 18 6.10 13.18 -0.83
N ALA A 19 5.99 14.50 -0.75
CA ALA A 19 6.82 15.32 0.13
C ALA A 19 6.66 14.92 1.59
N PHE A 20 5.43 14.65 2.05
CA PHE A 20 5.18 14.17 3.41
C PHE A 20 5.87 12.85 3.70
N TYR A 21 5.74 11.83 2.84
CA TYR A 21 6.33 10.51 3.08
C TYR A 21 7.86 10.49 2.94
N ASP A 22 8.40 11.20 1.94
CA ASP A 22 9.85 11.33 1.76
C ASP A 22 10.51 12.10 2.93
N ALA A 23 9.85 13.17 3.40
CA ALA A 23 10.41 14.01 4.45
C ALA A 23 10.13 13.48 5.85
N VAL A 24 8.94 12.95 6.14
CA VAL A 24 8.42 12.75 7.51
C VAL A 24 7.83 11.36 7.72
N GLY A 25 6.92 10.89 6.85
CA GLY A 25 6.13 9.67 7.07
C GLY A 25 6.97 8.40 7.31
N TRP A 26 8.08 8.25 6.60
CA TRP A 26 9.02 7.13 6.73
C TRP A 26 10.29 7.45 7.51
N ARG A 27 10.28 8.48 8.36
CA ARG A 27 11.34 8.62 9.37
C ARG A 27 11.16 7.57 10.44
N GLU A 28 12.20 6.77 10.63
CA GLU A 28 12.31 5.88 11.77
C GLU A 28 12.44 6.72 13.04
N VAL A 29 11.52 6.52 13.98
CA VAL A 29 11.51 7.19 15.29
C VAL A 29 12.14 6.31 16.38
N SER A 30 12.20 5.00 16.14
CA SER A 30 12.93 3.98 16.90
C SER A 30 12.98 2.69 16.07
N GLU A 31 13.82 1.72 16.43
CA GLU A 31 14.05 0.49 15.66
C GLU A 31 12.75 -0.16 15.13
N GLY A 32 12.59 -0.17 13.80
CA GLY A 32 11.44 -0.73 13.08
C GLY A 32 10.13 0.07 13.17
N LEU A 33 10.10 1.17 13.93
CA LEU A 33 8.94 2.02 14.14
C LEU A 33 9.08 3.32 13.36
N TYR A 34 8.20 3.49 12.38
CA TYR A 34 8.10 4.71 11.58
C TYR A 34 7.17 5.72 12.24
N GLN A 35 7.33 6.99 11.89
CA GLN A 35 6.45 8.05 12.36
C GLN A 35 4.96 7.80 12.04
N ASN A 36 4.67 7.07 10.96
CA ASN A 36 3.31 6.64 10.61
C ASN A 36 2.68 5.67 11.63
N ALA A 37 3.47 4.96 12.44
CA ALA A 37 2.95 4.08 13.50
C ALA A 37 2.15 4.83 14.57
N ARG A 38 2.25 6.17 14.62
CA ARG A 38 1.40 7.02 15.48
C ARG A 38 -0.08 7.03 15.09
N PHE A 39 -0.41 6.63 13.86
CA PHE A 39 -1.79 6.50 13.39
C PHE A 39 -2.36 5.09 13.63
N GLU A 40 -1.62 4.23 14.33
CA GLU A 40 -2.01 2.86 14.64
C GLU A 40 -2.09 2.63 16.16
N ASP A 41 -2.91 1.66 16.57
CA ASP A 41 -3.05 1.29 17.98
C ASP A 41 -1.92 0.33 18.41
N LEU A 42 -0.84 0.88 18.95
CA LEU A 42 0.34 0.13 19.38
C LEU A 42 0.20 -0.50 20.78
N ARG A 43 -0.97 -0.39 21.44
CA ARG A 43 -1.16 -0.93 22.79
C ARG A 43 -1.07 -2.46 22.78
N PRO A 44 -0.52 -3.09 23.84
CA PRO A 44 -0.41 -4.55 23.92
C PRO A 44 -1.72 -5.32 23.66
N VAL A 45 -2.85 -4.76 24.09
CA VAL A 45 -4.18 -5.36 23.92
C VAL A 45 -4.59 -5.50 22.45
N SER A 46 -4.11 -4.62 21.57
CA SER A 46 -4.51 -4.57 20.16
C SER A 46 -3.61 -5.39 19.25
N ARG A 47 -2.45 -5.85 19.74
CA ARG A 47 -1.43 -6.56 18.95
C ARG A 47 -1.98 -7.82 18.27
N GLU A 48 -2.69 -8.66 19.02
CA GLU A 48 -3.25 -9.92 18.47
C GLU A 48 -4.31 -9.63 17.41
N TYR A 49 -5.13 -8.60 17.62
CA TYR A 49 -6.13 -8.19 16.63
C TYR A 49 -5.47 -7.71 15.33
N ILE A 50 -4.46 -6.83 15.44
CA ILE A 50 -3.73 -6.28 14.29
C ILE A 50 -2.98 -7.40 13.55
N HIS A 51 -2.29 -8.27 14.28
CA HIS A 51 -1.61 -9.45 13.73
C HIS A 51 -2.58 -10.28 12.88
N ARG A 52 -3.74 -10.64 13.43
CA ARG A 52 -4.75 -11.42 12.72
C ARG A 52 -5.35 -10.69 11.52
N CYS A 53 -5.46 -9.35 11.56
CA CYS A 53 -5.89 -8.56 10.40
C CYS A 53 -4.87 -8.61 9.27
N HIS A 54 -3.58 -8.43 9.57
CA HIS A 54 -2.51 -8.56 8.57
C HIS A 54 -2.46 -9.98 7.98
N MET A 55 -2.47 -11.01 8.83
CA MET A 55 -2.41 -12.40 8.37
C MET A 55 -3.61 -12.79 7.49
N ARG A 56 -4.80 -12.23 7.73
CA ARG A 56 -5.99 -12.51 6.91
C ARG A 56 -5.80 -12.09 5.46
N VAL A 57 -5.06 -11.01 5.19
CA VAL A 57 -4.78 -10.55 3.83
C VAL A 57 -4.05 -11.64 3.05
N ARG A 58 -3.07 -12.30 3.69
CA ARG A 58 -2.29 -13.38 3.08
C ARG A 58 -3.17 -14.50 2.52
N ASP A 59 -4.20 -14.90 3.27
CA ASP A 59 -5.08 -16.02 2.89
C ASP A 59 -5.94 -15.73 1.64
N HIS A 60 -5.99 -14.46 1.24
CA HIS A 60 -6.65 -14.00 0.03
C HIS A 60 -5.67 -13.80 -1.13
N LEU A 61 -4.37 -13.79 -0.91
CA LEU A 61 -3.39 -13.65 -1.98
C LEU A 61 -3.12 -15.02 -2.65
N PRO A 62 -2.72 -15.03 -3.92
CA PRO A 62 -2.20 -16.24 -4.54
C PRO A 62 -1.07 -16.82 -3.68
N GLY A 63 -1.09 -18.12 -3.43
CA GLY A 63 -0.05 -18.77 -2.63
C GLY A 63 1.31 -18.80 -3.32
N GLU A 64 1.34 -18.70 -4.65
CA GLU A 64 2.56 -18.76 -5.46
C GLU A 64 2.45 -17.94 -6.75
N GLY A 65 3.61 -17.57 -7.31
CA GLY A 65 3.66 -16.82 -8.57
C GLY A 65 5.04 -16.30 -8.91
N ARG A 66 5.14 -15.55 -10.01
CA ARG A 66 6.39 -14.87 -10.36
C ARG A 66 6.48 -13.49 -9.71
N PHE A 67 5.39 -12.73 -9.74
CA PHE A 67 5.29 -11.35 -9.30
C PHE A 67 4.02 -11.14 -8.46
N LEU A 68 4.20 -10.69 -7.22
CA LEU A 68 3.15 -10.05 -6.43
C LEU A 68 3.39 -8.55 -6.44
N LEU A 69 2.41 -7.75 -6.89
CA LEU A 69 2.49 -6.29 -6.78
C LEU A 69 1.99 -5.83 -5.41
N ASP A 70 2.81 -5.06 -4.72
CA ASP A 70 2.47 -4.30 -3.53
C ASP A 70 2.42 -2.81 -3.88
N ALA A 71 1.20 -2.32 -4.11
CA ALA A 71 0.92 -0.99 -4.62
C ALA A 71 0.68 0.00 -3.47
N GLY A 72 1.65 0.90 -3.26
CA GLY A 72 1.80 1.67 -2.03
C GLY A 72 2.44 0.83 -0.93
N SER A 73 3.56 0.15 -1.24
CA SER A 73 4.16 -0.84 -0.34
C SER A 73 4.65 -0.27 0.99
N GLY A 74 4.88 1.04 1.04
CA GLY A 74 5.61 1.66 2.13
C GLY A 74 6.98 0.98 2.33
N PRO A 75 7.49 0.95 3.57
CA PRO A 75 8.76 0.35 3.93
C PRO A 75 8.63 -1.12 4.33
N ILE A 76 7.43 -1.70 4.24
CA ILE A 76 7.12 -3.07 4.70
C ILE A 76 7.40 -3.21 6.21
N GLN A 77 6.81 -2.32 7.00
CA GLN A 77 7.15 -2.19 8.42
C GLN A 77 6.77 -3.42 9.29
N TYR A 78 5.85 -4.27 8.82
CA TYR A 78 5.34 -5.40 9.59
C TYR A 78 5.92 -6.74 9.16
N PRO A 79 6.35 -7.61 10.10
CA PRO A 79 6.80 -8.97 9.78
C PRO A 79 5.75 -9.77 9.01
N GLU A 80 4.47 -9.60 9.32
CA GLU A 80 3.35 -10.25 8.64
C GLU A 80 3.34 -9.93 7.14
N TYR A 81 3.76 -8.72 6.75
CA TYR A 81 3.74 -8.33 5.34
C TYR A 81 4.74 -9.16 4.54
N LEU A 82 5.86 -9.59 5.12
CA LEU A 82 6.84 -10.45 4.43
C LEU A 82 6.21 -11.75 3.94
N THR A 83 5.21 -12.25 4.67
CA THR A 83 4.51 -13.50 4.35
C THR A 83 3.68 -13.44 3.06
N TYR A 84 3.29 -12.24 2.60
CA TYR A 84 2.42 -12.07 1.44
C TYR A 84 3.04 -12.59 0.14
N SER A 85 4.38 -12.55 0.04
CA SER A 85 5.14 -12.89 -1.16
C SER A 85 6.04 -14.11 -1.00
N GLU A 86 5.86 -14.93 0.04
CA GLU A 86 6.75 -16.07 0.34
C GLU A 86 6.82 -17.10 -0.80
N GLY A 87 5.69 -17.42 -1.43
CA GLY A 87 5.65 -18.33 -2.58
C GLY A 87 5.88 -17.65 -3.93
N HIS A 88 6.20 -16.36 -3.96
CA HIS A 88 6.44 -15.62 -5.20
C HIS A 88 7.93 -15.52 -5.52
N THR A 89 8.32 -15.47 -6.79
CA THR A 89 9.73 -15.23 -7.16
C THR A 89 10.19 -13.83 -6.76
N TYR A 90 9.33 -12.83 -6.93
CA TYR A 90 9.60 -11.44 -6.57
C TYR A 90 8.37 -10.76 -5.98
N ARG A 91 8.61 -9.87 -5.01
CA ARG A 91 7.66 -8.84 -4.61
C ARG A 91 7.98 -7.54 -5.34
N VAL A 92 7.03 -7.05 -6.12
CA VAL A 92 7.15 -5.76 -6.80
C VAL A 92 6.61 -4.69 -5.85
N CYS A 93 7.52 -3.95 -5.21
CA CYS A 93 7.21 -2.81 -4.35
C CYS A 93 7.07 -1.56 -5.21
N LEU A 94 5.87 -1.00 -5.29
CA LEU A 94 5.63 0.30 -5.91
C LEU A 94 5.18 1.29 -4.84
N ASP A 95 5.83 2.45 -4.79
CA ASP A 95 5.45 3.53 -3.88
C ASP A 95 5.77 4.89 -4.51
N ILE A 96 5.04 5.94 -4.13
CA ILE A 96 5.34 7.29 -4.60
C ILE A 96 6.59 7.87 -3.93
N SER A 97 6.95 7.34 -2.75
CA SER A 97 8.09 7.74 -1.95
C SER A 97 9.33 6.88 -2.23
N MET A 98 10.40 7.52 -2.71
CA MET A 98 11.70 6.85 -2.87
C MET A 98 12.24 6.34 -1.53
N ARG A 99 12.02 7.12 -0.47
CA ARG A 99 12.46 6.75 0.88
C ARG A 99 11.82 5.45 1.35
N ALA A 100 10.51 5.29 1.14
CA ALA A 100 9.79 4.06 1.47
C ALA A 100 10.47 2.83 0.84
N LEU A 101 10.82 2.94 -0.43
CA LEU A 101 11.43 1.86 -1.19
C LEU A 101 12.86 1.56 -0.76
N VAL A 102 13.63 2.57 -0.35
CA VAL A 102 14.95 2.36 0.26
C VAL A 102 14.83 1.53 1.54
N GLU A 103 13.85 1.83 2.38
CA GLU A 103 13.60 1.09 3.62
C GLU A 103 13.02 -0.31 3.36
N ALA A 104 12.11 -0.45 2.40
CA ALA A 104 11.60 -1.75 1.96
C ALA A 104 12.76 -2.65 1.48
N ARG A 105 13.75 -2.07 0.80
CA ARG A 105 14.93 -2.78 0.32
C ARG A 105 15.81 -3.34 1.43
N GLN A 106 15.90 -2.64 2.56
CA GLN A 106 16.64 -3.18 3.71
C GLN A 106 16.00 -4.46 4.26
N ARG A 107 14.68 -4.64 4.09
CA ARG A 107 13.93 -5.82 4.57
C ARG A 107 13.88 -6.96 3.56
N LEU A 108 13.61 -6.65 2.29
CA LEU A 108 13.41 -7.67 1.26
C LEU A 108 14.68 -8.02 0.47
N GLY A 109 15.69 -7.15 0.45
CA GLY A 109 16.92 -7.38 -0.32
C GLY A 109 16.61 -7.66 -1.80
N ASP A 110 17.15 -8.76 -2.31
CA ASP A 110 17.00 -9.18 -3.72
C ASP A 110 15.65 -9.85 -4.03
N HIS A 111 14.84 -10.15 -2.99
CA HIS A 111 13.46 -10.63 -3.18
C HIS A 111 12.53 -9.52 -3.70
N GLY A 112 12.88 -8.26 -3.44
CA GLY A 112 12.09 -7.10 -3.84
C GLY A 112 12.56 -6.48 -5.16
N LEU A 113 11.59 -5.99 -5.94
CA LEU A 113 11.79 -5.11 -7.09
C LEU A 113 11.15 -3.76 -6.74
N TYR A 114 11.93 -2.68 -6.78
CA TYR A 114 11.51 -1.39 -6.21
C TYR A 114 11.28 -0.36 -7.32
N VAL A 115 10.06 0.18 -7.39
CA VAL A 115 9.63 1.07 -8.47
C VAL A 115 8.96 2.32 -7.88
N VAL A 116 9.55 3.49 -8.10
CA VAL A 116 8.86 4.75 -7.78
C VAL A 116 7.75 4.96 -8.81
N GLY A 117 6.51 5.10 -8.36
CA GLY A 117 5.38 5.24 -9.27
C GLY A 117 4.08 5.67 -8.61
N ASP A 118 3.11 6.00 -9.46
CA ASP A 118 1.75 6.37 -9.08
C ASP A 118 0.82 5.16 -9.28
N ILE A 119 0.07 4.79 -8.25
CA ILE A 119 -0.87 3.66 -8.31
C ILE A 119 -2.05 3.90 -9.26
N ALA A 120 -2.36 5.15 -9.60
CA ALA A 120 -3.34 5.50 -10.65
C ALA A 120 -2.77 5.40 -12.07
N HIS A 121 -1.45 5.21 -12.22
CA HIS A 121 -0.75 5.13 -13.50
C HIS A 121 0.42 4.12 -13.41
N LEU A 122 0.09 2.84 -13.25
CA LEU A 122 1.09 1.79 -13.03
C LEU A 122 2.00 1.60 -14.25
N PRO A 123 3.34 1.62 -14.09
CA PRO A 123 4.30 1.47 -15.18
C PRO A 123 4.51 0.00 -15.59
N PHE A 124 3.47 -0.83 -15.49
CA PHE A 124 3.51 -2.27 -15.77
C PHE A 124 2.64 -2.64 -16.95
N LYS A 125 2.99 -3.75 -17.61
CA LYS A 125 2.18 -4.30 -18.69
C LYS A 125 0.87 -4.85 -18.14
N ASP A 126 -0.12 -4.95 -19.01
CA ASP A 126 -1.35 -5.67 -18.71
C ASP A 126 -1.03 -7.14 -18.39
N ASP A 127 -1.85 -7.76 -17.53
CA ASP A 127 -1.85 -9.21 -17.34
C ASP A 127 -0.45 -9.77 -17.00
N CYS A 128 0.28 -9.10 -16.09
CA CYS A 128 1.67 -9.45 -15.75
C CYS A 128 1.89 -9.78 -14.27
N MET A 129 0.89 -9.53 -13.41
CA MET A 129 0.97 -9.79 -11.97
C MET A 129 0.05 -10.95 -11.59
N GLN A 130 0.52 -11.88 -10.75
CA GLN A 130 -0.33 -12.97 -10.25
C GLN A 130 -1.32 -12.47 -9.19
N GLY A 131 -0.90 -11.50 -8.38
CA GLY A 131 -1.75 -10.83 -7.40
C GLY A 131 -1.34 -9.37 -7.20
N VAL A 132 -2.26 -8.59 -6.65
CA VAL A 132 -2.04 -7.21 -6.21
C VAL A 132 -2.52 -7.10 -4.77
N VAL A 133 -1.72 -6.46 -3.93
CA VAL A 133 -2.11 -5.96 -2.61
C VAL A 133 -1.89 -4.45 -2.58
N SER A 134 -2.82 -3.72 -1.96
CA SER A 134 -2.68 -2.29 -1.68
C SER A 134 -3.36 -2.03 -0.36
N LEU A 135 -2.59 -1.56 0.63
CA LEU A 135 -3.05 -1.31 1.99
C LEU A 135 -2.90 0.18 2.27
N HIS A 136 -3.93 0.81 2.84
CA HIS A 136 -3.88 2.21 3.31
C HIS A 136 -3.33 3.22 2.29
N THR A 137 -3.51 3.00 0.98
CA THR A 137 -2.88 3.85 -0.05
C THR A 137 -3.90 4.64 -0.87
N VAL A 138 -4.96 3.99 -1.37
CA VAL A 138 -5.89 4.59 -2.33
C VAL A 138 -6.54 5.89 -1.81
N HIS A 139 -6.81 5.99 -0.51
CA HIS A 139 -7.45 7.17 0.08
C HIS A 139 -6.55 8.42 0.09
N HIS A 140 -5.23 8.28 -0.15
CA HIS A 140 -4.33 9.42 -0.32
C HIS A 140 -4.40 10.02 -1.72
N LEU A 141 -4.99 9.32 -2.70
CA LEU A 141 -5.22 9.88 -4.02
C LEU A 141 -6.37 10.90 -4.00
N PRO A 142 -6.38 11.86 -4.95
CA PRO A 142 -7.56 12.62 -5.27
C PRO A 142 -8.78 11.70 -5.53
N PRO A 143 -9.98 12.01 -5.00
CA PRO A 143 -11.16 11.14 -5.11
C PRO A 143 -11.50 10.66 -6.53
N GLU A 144 -11.30 11.52 -7.53
CA GLU A 144 -11.54 11.23 -8.95
C GLU A 144 -10.60 10.15 -9.53
N GLU A 145 -9.45 9.92 -8.89
CA GLU A 145 -8.47 8.93 -9.31
C GLU A 145 -8.61 7.59 -8.58
N HIS A 146 -9.48 7.49 -7.56
CA HIS A 146 -9.72 6.23 -6.85
C HIS A 146 -10.15 5.14 -7.82
N ARG A 147 -11.12 5.46 -8.67
CA ARG A 147 -11.58 4.56 -9.74
C ARG A 147 -10.44 4.14 -10.65
N ARG A 148 -9.59 5.08 -11.04
CA ARG A 148 -8.46 4.84 -11.94
C ARG A 148 -7.45 3.88 -11.32
N ALA A 149 -7.14 4.01 -10.03
CA ALA A 149 -6.26 3.08 -9.33
C ALA A 149 -6.80 1.63 -9.36
N PHE A 150 -8.09 1.43 -9.12
CA PHE A 150 -8.70 0.10 -9.23
C PHE A 150 -8.68 -0.44 -10.67
N GLU A 151 -8.90 0.42 -11.67
CA GLU A 151 -8.77 0.04 -13.08
C GLU A 151 -7.34 -0.40 -13.43
N GLU A 152 -6.32 0.29 -12.90
CA GLU A 152 -4.92 -0.10 -13.06
C GLU A 152 -4.59 -1.43 -12.35
N PHE A 153 -5.07 -1.64 -11.12
CA PHE A 153 -4.92 -2.92 -10.42
C PHE A 153 -5.53 -4.07 -11.23
N TYR A 154 -6.74 -3.88 -11.74
CA TYR A 154 -7.42 -4.86 -12.59
C TYR A 154 -6.67 -5.12 -13.91
N ARG A 155 -6.11 -4.06 -14.51
CA ARG A 155 -5.36 -4.14 -15.77
C ARG A 155 -4.13 -5.03 -15.65
N VAL A 156 -3.35 -4.87 -14.57
CA VAL A 156 -2.07 -5.60 -14.38
C VAL A 156 -2.26 -7.02 -13.86
N VAL A 157 -3.37 -7.33 -13.16
CA VAL A 157 -3.65 -8.68 -12.64
C VAL A 157 -4.00 -9.66 -13.75
N HIS A 158 -3.48 -10.88 -13.60
CA HIS A 158 -3.63 -11.94 -14.58
C HIS A 158 -5.09 -12.26 -14.91
N ARG A 159 -5.46 -12.32 -16.19
CA ARG A 159 -6.83 -12.50 -16.66
C ARG A 159 -7.50 -13.77 -16.16
N VAL A 160 -6.76 -14.89 -16.13
CA VAL A 160 -7.23 -16.20 -15.64
C VAL A 160 -7.45 -16.19 -14.12
N GLN A 161 -6.73 -15.32 -13.41
CA GLN A 161 -6.75 -15.19 -11.97
C GLN A 161 -7.81 -14.16 -11.50
N ARG A 162 -8.51 -13.46 -12.41
CA ARG A 162 -9.50 -12.41 -12.07
C ARG A 162 -10.73 -12.91 -11.30
N HIS A 163 -11.02 -14.21 -11.32
CA HIS A 163 -12.12 -14.79 -10.55
C HIS A 163 -11.72 -15.21 -9.11
N HIS A 164 -10.43 -15.25 -8.79
CA HIS A 164 -9.93 -15.78 -7.51
C HIS A 164 -8.82 -14.94 -6.82
N SER A 165 -8.33 -13.84 -7.42
CA SER A 165 -6.99 -13.34 -7.08
C SER A 165 -6.81 -11.82 -7.06
N LEU A 166 -7.87 -11.03 -7.21
CA LEU A 166 -7.79 -9.57 -7.02
C LEU A 166 -8.27 -9.22 -5.62
N HIS A 167 -7.35 -8.81 -4.74
CA HIS A 167 -7.67 -8.39 -3.39
C HIS A 167 -7.02 -7.04 -3.08
N ALA A 168 -7.80 -5.96 -3.22
CA ALA A 168 -7.44 -4.64 -2.73
C ALA A 168 -8.11 -4.45 -1.35
N VAL A 169 -7.35 -4.05 -0.32
CA VAL A 169 -7.94 -3.77 0.99
C VAL A 169 -7.66 -2.31 1.35
N VAL A 170 -8.67 -1.47 1.09
CA VAL A 170 -8.70 -0.06 1.47
C VAL A 170 -9.33 0.04 2.85
N LEU A 171 -8.59 0.53 3.84
CA LEU A 171 -9.16 0.93 5.13
C LEU A 171 -9.31 2.45 5.11
N GLU A 172 -10.55 2.90 4.89
CA GLU A 172 -10.98 4.27 5.15
C GLU A 172 -11.44 4.33 6.61
N TRP A 173 -10.92 5.27 7.38
CA TRP A 173 -11.66 5.82 8.51
C TRP A 173 -12.16 7.19 8.04
N GLN A 174 -13.45 7.28 7.70
CA GLN A 174 -14.11 8.56 7.93
C GLN A 174 -13.91 8.83 9.43
N MET A 175 -13.31 9.96 9.77
CA MET A 175 -13.29 10.47 11.14
C MET A 175 -14.74 10.48 11.62
N SER A 176 -15.16 9.43 12.33
CA SER A 176 -16.31 9.50 13.20
C SER A 176 -15.86 10.29 14.43
N ASP A 177 -16.78 11.05 15.03
CA ASP A 177 -16.58 11.93 16.20
C ASP A 177 -15.94 11.26 17.43
N ILE A 178 -15.64 9.96 17.36
CA ILE A 178 -15.00 9.16 18.42
C ILE A 178 -13.57 9.63 18.74
N SER A 179 -12.91 10.36 17.84
CA SER A 179 -11.56 10.91 18.11
C SER A 179 -11.53 12.06 19.13
N HIS A 180 -12.68 12.67 19.47
CA HIS A 180 -12.73 13.72 20.49
C HIS A 180 -12.65 13.19 21.94
N ASP A 181 -12.84 11.89 22.16
CA ASP A 181 -12.89 11.29 23.51
C ASP A 181 -11.61 10.55 23.93
N ILE A 182 -10.51 10.64 23.16
CA ILE A 182 -9.20 10.07 23.54
C ILE A 182 -8.16 11.18 23.74
N GLN A 183 -8.56 12.24 24.45
CA GLN A 183 -7.65 13.16 25.16
C GLN A 183 -8.08 13.32 26.63
N ALA A 184 -8.16 12.20 27.35
CA ALA A 184 -8.24 12.18 28.81
C ALA A 184 -7.16 11.25 29.38
#